data_AF-A0A3Q8X724-F1
#
_entry.id   AF-A0A3Q8X724-F1
#
_cell.length_a   1.000
_cell.length_b   1.000
_cell.length_c   1.000
_cell.angle_alpha   90.00
_cell.angle_beta   90.00
_cell.angle_gamma   90.00
#
_symmetry.space_group_name_H-M   'P 1'
#
loop_
_entity.id
_entity.type
_entity.pdbx_description
1 polymer ?
#
loop_
_entity_poly.entity_id
_entity_poly.type
_entity_poly.pdbx_seq_one_letter_code
_entity_poly.pdbx_strand_id
1 'polypeptide(L)'
;MTGYKNLQVTFTLCSEMIIPDYPIGFDALLMKALTWRESIPPEQNEGRFDLPELPIERHPSSSLYLASIGFVCSAGRNAQFFTKRYSGDVPYDLDLSGGYFKAHHQNVYTLACPVEVTFYCRGVLAEIQELTALIPALGPKRSQGYGKVAGIQVTEIKEDKSWIYQDEPMRAIPVRYYEDKLQQWYYAFTSPVPPVMRPS
;
A
#
# COMPACT_ATOMS: atom_id res chain seq x y z
N MET A 1 -18.05 -23.34 6.06
CA MET A 1 -18.40 -21.97 6.47
C MET A 1 -17.10 -21.25 6.81
N THR A 2 -16.54 -20.53 5.85
CA THR A 2 -15.34 -19.70 6.04
C THR A 2 -15.75 -18.35 6.61
N GLY A 3 -15.69 -18.21 7.94
CA GLY A 3 -15.95 -16.93 8.61
C GLY A 3 -14.77 -15.97 8.51
N TYR A 4 -15.03 -14.68 8.78
CA TYR A 4 -13.98 -13.67 8.89
C TYR A 4 -13.03 -13.96 10.06
N LYS A 5 -11.74 -13.80 9.81
CA LYS A 5 -10.65 -14.01 10.76
C LYS A 5 -9.81 -12.75 10.87
N ASN A 6 -9.18 -12.53 12.03
CA ASN A 6 -8.15 -11.50 12.15
C ASN A 6 -6.88 -12.02 11.49
N LEU A 7 -6.38 -11.31 10.48
CA LEU A 7 -5.26 -11.75 9.65
C LEU A 7 -4.13 -10.73 9.71
N GLN A 8 -2.91 -11.25 9.73
CA GLN A 8 -1.69 -10.52 9.44
C GLN A 8 -1.16 -11.00 8.08
N VAL A 9 -0.88 -10.05 7.19
CA VAL A 9 -0.38 -10.29 5.84
C VAL A 9 0.97 -9.60 5.71
N THR A 10 2.04 -10.36 5.50
CA THR A 10 3.40 -9.81 5.37
C THR A 10 3.97 -10.12 4.00
N PHE A 11 4.36 -9.07 3.29
CA PHE A 11 5.07 -9.16 2.01
C PHE A 11 6.56 -9.01 2.26
N THR A 12 7.35 -9.97 1.82
CA THR A 12 8.82 -9.86 1.77
C THR A 12 9.22 -9.44 0.36
N LEU A 13 10.03 -8.39 0.23
CA LEU A 13 10.48 -7.87 -1.07
C LEU A 13 11.90 -8.32 -1.40
N CYS A 14 12.15 -8.68 -2.66
CA CYS A 14 13.48 -9.04 -3.18
C CYS A 14 14.17 -7.91 -3.97
N SER A 15 13.51 -6.75 -4.09
CA SER A 15 14.15 -5.54 -4.59
C SER A 15 13.82 -4.35 -3.71
N GLU A 16 14.65 -3.31 -3.82
CA GLU A 16 14.42 -2.07 -3.09
C GLU A 16 13.04 -1.49 -3.42
N MET A 17 12.41 -0.87 -2.43
CA MET A 17 11.13 -0.20 -2.61
C MET A 17 11.32 1.31 -2.50
N ILE A 18 10.85 2.07 -3.49
CA ILE A 18 10.79 3.53 -3.35
C ILE A 18 9.86 3.87 -2.18
N ILE A 19 10.30 4.77 -1.29
CA ILE A 19 9.47 5.23 -0.17
C ILE A 19 8.20 5.86 -0.76
N PRO A 20 7.00 5.32 -0.46
CA PRO A 20 5.77 5.88 -1.00
C PRO A 20 5.44 7.19 -0.30
N ASP A 21 4.91 8.16 -1.05
CA ASP A 21 4.49 9.47 -0.52
C ASP A 21 3.35 9.35 0.51
N TYR A 22 2.54 8.30 0.38
CA TYR A 22 1.43 7.97 1.27
C TYR A 22 1.46 6.49 1.65
N PRO A 23 0.98 6.12 2.85
CA PRO A 23 0.86 4.72 3.21
C PRO A 23 -0.02 3.94 2.24
N ILE A 24 0.38 2.71 1.96
CA ILE A 24 -0.37 1.81 1.07
C ILE A 24 -1.57 1.27 1.86
N GLY A 25 -2.81 1.56 1.43
CA GLY A 25 -4.01 0.95 2.00
C GLY A 25 -4.17 -0.50 1.54
N PHE A 26 -4.40 -1.44 2.47
CA PHE A 26 -4.52 -2.86 2.11
C PHE A 26 -5.78 -3.17 1.31
N ASP A 27 -6.89 -2.52 1.65
CA ASP A 27 -8.15 -2.57 0.92
C ASP A 27 -7.98 -2.11 -0.54
N ALA A 28 -7.33 -0.98 -0.77
CA ALA A 28 -7.06 -0.47 -2.12
C ALA A 28 -6.15 -1.42 -2.92
N LEU A 29 -5.15 -2.02 -2.26
CA LEU A 29 -4.25 -2.99 -2.86
C LEU A 29 -4.98 -4.26 -3.29
N LEU A 30 -5.84 -4.81 -2.42
CA LEU A 30 -6.65 -5.98 -2.75
C LEU A 30 -7.71 -5.69 -3.80
N MET A 31 -8.30 -4.49 -3.78
CA MET A 31 -9.24 -4.07 -4.83
C MET A 31 -8.57 -4.06 -6.19
N LYS A 32 -7.30 -3.62 -6.26
CA LYS A 32 -6.54 -3.69 -7.51
C LYS A 32 -6.32 -5.14 -7.96
N ALA A 33 -5.95 -6.04 -7.04
CA ALA A 33 -5.80 -7.46 -7.35
C ALA A 33 -7.13 -8.09 -7.82
N LEU A 34 -8.24 -7.74 -7.18
CA LEU A 34 -9.59 -8.19 -7.55
C LEU A 34 -9.97 -7.73 -8.96
N THR A 35 -9.73 -6.46 -9.29
CA THR A 35 -10.00 -5.94 -10.65
C THR A 35 -9.17 -6.64 -11.73
N TRP A 36 -7.94 -7.09 -11.42
CA TRP A 36 -7.13 -7.89 -12.33
C TRP A 36 -7.67 -9.30 -12.49
N ARG A 37 -8.07 -9.94 -11.38
CA ARG A 37 -8.67 -11.28 -11.40
C ARG A 37 -9.94 -11.33 -12.25
N GLU A 38 -10.78 -10.31 -12.11
CA GLU A 38 -12.10 -10.24 -12.77
C GLU A 38 -12.04 -9.58 -14.15
N SER A 39 -10.87 -9.11 -14.59
CA SER A 39 -10.68 -8.42 -15.88
C SER A 39 -11.63 -7.23 -16.08
N ILE A 40 -11.95 -6.49 -15.02
CA ILE A 40 -12.85 -5.34 -15.07
C ILE A 40 -12.15 -4.19 -15.83
N PRO A 41 -12.68 -3.73 -16.98
CA PRO A 41 -12.07 -2.64 -17.73
C PRO A 41 -12.13 -1.31 -16.93
N PRO A 42 -11.09 -0.46 -17.04
CA PRO A 42 -11.04 0.82 -16.32
C PRO A 42 -12.02 1.88 -16.85
N GLU A 43 -12.60 1.66 -18.03
CA GLU A 43 -13.49 2.59 -18.71
C GLU A 43 -14.74 1.86 -19.15
N GLN A 44 -15.87 2.14 -18.48
CA GLN A 44 -17.24 2.19 -19.01
C GLN A 44 -18.23 2.14 -17.84
N ASN A 45 -18.82 3.31 -17.52
CA ASN A 45 -20.26 3.53 -17.32
C ASN A 45 -20.53 4.69 -16.35
N GLU A 46 -21.27 5.68 -16.84
CA GLU A 46 -21.75 6.87 -16.10
C GLU A 46 -22.86 6.56 -15.08
N GLY A 47 -23.11 5.30 -14.73
CA GLY A 47 -24.22 4.92 -13.87
C GLY A 47 -23.94 3.65 -13.09
N ARG A 48 -23.63 3.81 -11.80
CA ARG A 48 -23.48 2.76 -10.76
C ARG A 48 -22.48 1.64 -11.11
N PHE A 49 -21.28 1.75 -10.55
CA PHE A 49 -20.44 0.59 -10.31
C PHE A 49 -21.06 -0.27 -9.21
N ASP A 50 -21.48 -1.49 -9.52
CA ASP A 50 -21.48 -2.56 -8.52
C ASP A 50 -20.01 -2.84 -8.21
N LEU A 51 -19.47 -2.09 -7.25
CA LEU A 51 -18.08 -2.26 -6.82
C LEU A 51 -17.92 -3.71 -6.32
N PRO A 52 -16.94 -4.45 -6.84
CA PRO A 52 -16.75 -5.83 -6.42
C PRO A 52 -16.41 -5.84 -4.91
N GLU A 53 -17.08 -6.73 -4.17
CA GLU A 53 -16.96 -6.80 -2.72
C GLU A 53 -15.63 -7.48 -2.36
N LEU A 54 -14.86 -6.86 -1.47
CA LEU A 54 -13.65 -7.49 -0.96
C LEU A 54 -13.98 -8.60 0.05
N PRO A 55 -13.16 -9.65 0.15
CA PRO A 55 -13.27 -10.66 1.21
C PRO A 55 -12.76 -10.14 2.56
N ILE A 56 -13.12 -8.89 2.89
CA ILE A 56 -12.79 -8.18 4.12
C ILE A 56 -14.10 -7.71 4.75
N GLU A 57 -14.24 -7.92 6.05
CA GLU A 57 -15.41 -7.46 6.80
C GLU A 57 -15.50 -5.93 6.77
N ARG A 58 -16.72 -5.40 6.59
CA ARG A 58 -16.98 -3.96 6.67
C ARG A 58 -17.13 -3.53 8.12
N HIS A 59 -16.70 -2.32 8.40
CA HIS A 59 -16.92 -1.73 9.72
C HIS A 59 -18.45 -1.56 9.97
N PRO A 60 -18.99 -1.92 11.14
CA PRO A 60 -20.43 -1.88 11.39
C PRO A 60 -21.09 -0.49 11.20
N SER A 61 -20.35 0.58 11.50
CA SER A 61 -20.83 1.97 11.41
C SER A 61 -20.22 2.79 10.27
N SER A 62 -19.41 2.18 9.39
CA SER A 62 -18.79 2.91 8.28
C SER A 62 -18.84 2.12 6.96
N SER A 63 -18.69 2.81 5.84
CA SER A 63 -18.59 2.18 4.52
C SER A 63 -17.18 1.60 4.24
N LEU A 64 -16.27 1.64 5.22
CA LEU A 64 -14.88 1.25 5.05
C LEU A 64 -14.67 -0.21 5.47
N TYR A 65 -13.68 -0.85 4.84
CA TYR A 65 -13.25 -2.20 5.17
C TYR A 65 -12.36 -2.19 6.42
N LEU A 66 -12.50 -3.25 7.23
CA LEU A 66 -11.63 -3.55 8.36
C LEU A 66 -10.25 -4.01 7.84
N ALA A 67 -9.42 -3.05 7.45
CA ALA A 67 -8.08 -3.26 6.93
C ALA A 67 -7.16 -2.06 7.21
N SER A 68 -5.90 -2.34 7.56
CA SER A 68 -4.89 -1.34 7.92
C SER A 68 -4.16 -0.77 6.69
N ILE A 69 -3.31 0.22 6.92
CA ILE A 69 -2.23 0.57 5.99
C ILE A 69 -1.06 -0.43 6.11
N GLY A 70 -0.12 -0.35 5.17
CA GLY A 70 1.13 -1.10 5.20
C GLY A 70 2.14 -0.49 6.15
N PHE A 71 2.63 -1.31 7.08
CA PHE A 71 3.72 -0.97 7.99
C PHE A 71 5.02 -1.54 7.47
N VAL A 72 6.04 -0.70 7.36
CA VAL A 72 7.27 -1.03 6.64
C VAL A 72 8.41 -1.27 7.62
N CYS A 73 9.09 -2.40 7.45
CA CYS A 73 10.38 -2.69 8.08
C CYS A 73 11.42 -2.83 6.96
N SER A 74 12.59 -2.19 7.13
CA SER A 74 13.67 -2.24 6.13
C SER A 74 15.02 -2.20 6.83
N ALA A 75 16.05 -2.83 6.24
CA ALA A 75 17.40 -2.78 6.78
C ALA A 75 18.05 -1.38 6.73
N GLY A 76 17.56 -0.49 5.87
CA GLY A 76 18.07 0.86 5.77
C GLY A 76 17.41 1.67 4.66
N ARG A 77 17.96 2.85 4.39
CA ARG A 77 17.54 3.73 3.31
C ARG A 77 18.72 4.00 2.39
N ASN A 78 18.48 3.93 1.09
CA ASN A 78 19.43 4.32 0.06
C ASN A 78 18.96 5.60 -0.62
N ALA A 79 19.90 6.42 -1.09
CA ALA A 79 19.62 7.52 -1.99
C ALA A 79 20.04 7.09 -3.39
N GLN A 80 19.07 6.98 -4.30
CA GLN A 80 19.33 6.64 -5.69
C GLN A 80 19.17 7.86 -6.59
N PHE A 81 20.03 7.93 -7.61
CA PHE A 81 20.00 8.96 -8.63
C PHE A 81 19.36 8.37 -9.89
N PHE A 82 18.21 8.91 -10.30
CA PHE A 82 17.61 8.58 -11.59
C PHE A 82 17.62 9.79 -12.51
N THR A 83 18.06 9.58 -13.75
CA THR A 83 17.91 10.57 -14.82
C THR A 83 16.71 10.18 -15.66
N LYS A 84 15.63 10.95 -15.58
CA LYS A 84 14.49 10.80 -16.50
C LYS A 84 14.96 11.15 -17.90
N ARG A 85 15.09 10.14 -18.77
CA ARG A 85 15.40 10.34 -20.19
C ARG A 85 14.11 10.66 -20.95
N TYR A 86 14.16 11.66 -21.82
CA TYR A 86 13.09 11.91 -22.78
C TYR A 86 13.03 10.74 -23.78
N SER A 87 11.85 10.18 -24.00
CA SER A 87 11.62 9.08 -24.95
C SER A 87 10.89 9.62 -26.18
N GLY A 88 11.65 10.20 -27.11
CA GLY A 88 11.18 10.68 -28.41
C GLY A 88 12.37 11.10 -29.28
N ASP A 89 12.16 11.21 -30.59
CA ASP A 89 13.16 11.79 -31.48
C ASP A 89 13.38 13.23 -31.04
N VAL A 90 14.57 13.52 -30.53
CA VAL A 90 14.94 14.86 -30.07
C VAL A 90 15.26 15.68 -31.32
N PRO A 91 14.47 16.71 -31.67
CA PRO A 91 14.85 17.62 -32.74
C PRO A 91 16.22 18.23 -32.44
N TYR A 92 17.05 18.45 -33.47
CA TYR A 92 18.44 18.91 -33.29
C TYR A 92 18.56 20.25 -32.51
N ASP A 93 17.48 21.06 -32.50
CA ASP A 93 17.40 22.37 -31.85
C ASP A 93 16.67 22.36 -30.49
N LEU A 94 16.46 21.21 -29.87
CA LEU A 94 15.76 21.13 -28.59
C LEU A 94 16.71 21.41 -27.41
N ASP A 95 16.46 22.49 -26.69
CA ASP A 95 17.19 22.82 -25.46
C ASP A 95 16.87 21.81 -24.34
N LEU A 96 17.78 20.84 -24.14
CA LEU A 96 17.70 19.84 -23.06
C LEU A 96 18.12 20.40 -21.69
N SER A 97 18.58 21.65 -21.63
CA SER A 97 19.07 22.30 -20.39
C SER A 97 17.99 23.13 -19.67
N GLY A 98 16.88 23.44 -20.35
CA GLY A 98 15.77 24.27 -19.86
C GLY A 98 14.36 23.72 -20.17
N GLY A 99 13.38 24.11 -19.34
CA GLY A 99 11.95 23.86 -19.62
C GLY A 99 11.49 22.39 -19.57
N TYR A 100 10.47 22.06 -20.35
CA TYR A 100 9.77 20.76 -20.38
C TYR A 100 10.68 19.56 -20.73
N PHE A 101 11.77 19.81 -21.46
CA PHE A 101 12.70 18.80 -21.94
C PHE A 101 13.94 18.64 -21.06
N LYS A 102 14.00 19.37 -19.93
CA LYS A 102 15.13 19.30 -19.01
C LYS A 102 15.25 17.90 -18.42
N ALA A 103 16.40 17.27 -18.64
CA ALA A 103 16.78 16.05 -17.94
C ALA A 103 16.97 16.39 -16.45
N HIS A 104 15.94 16.13 -15.64
CA HIS A 104 16.04 16.31 -14.21
C HIS A 104 16.61 15.05 -13.56
N HIS A 105 17.71 15.22 -12.84
CA HIS A 105 18.16 14.25 -11.86
C HIS A 105 17.16 14.27 -10.70
N GLN A 106 16.50 13.14 -10.47
CA GLN A 106 15.66 12.94 -9.31
C GLN A 106 16.43 12.10 -8.30
N ASN A 107 16.59 12.65 -7.10
CA ASN A 107 17.05 11.90 -5.95
C ASN A 107 15.82 11.20 -5.38
N VAL A 108 15.80 9.88 -5.46
CA VAL A 108 14.72 9.07 -4.92
C VAL A 108 15.27 8.28 -3.75
N TYR A 109 14.58 8.35 -2.61
CA TYR A 109 14.90 7.51 -1.48
C TYR A 109 14.24 6.15 -1.63
N THR A 110 15.04 5.10 -1.46
CA THR A 110 14.59 3.71 -1.52
C THR A 110 14.87 3.03 -0.18
N LEU A 111 14.09 2.00 0.10
CA LEU A 111 14.23 1.13 1.26
C LEU A 111 15.12 -0.04 0.85
N ALA A 112 16.24 -0.20 1.56
CA ALA A 112 17.21 -1.24 1.29
C ALA A 112 16.67 -2.60 1.76
N CYS A 113 16.92 -3.64 0.97
CA CYS A 113 16.56 -5.01 1.32
C CYS A 113 17.34 -5.53 2.54
N PRO A 114 16.76 -6.46 3.33
CA PRO A 114 15.38 -6.95 3.24
C PRO A 114 14.36 -5.86 3.57
N VAL A 115 13.25 -5.83 2.82
CA VAL A 115 12.09 -4.97 3.10
C VAL A 115 10.88 -5.88 3.35
N GLU A 116 10.20 -5.64 4.45
CA GLU A 116 8.95 -6.30 4.81
C GLU A 116 7.84 -5.26 4.93
N VAL A 117 6.68 -5.57 4.36
CA VAL A 117 5.49 -4.73 4.48
C VAL A 117 4.37 -5.56 5.09
N THR A 118 3.95 -5.19 6.30
CA THR A 118 2.90 -5.89 7.05
C THR A 118 1.60 -5.10 7.00
N PHE A 119 0.51 -5.81 6.70
CA PHE A 119 -0.85 -5.32 6.73
C PHE A 119 -1.67 -6.20 7.69
N TYR A 120 -2.77 -5.63 8.19
CA TYR A 120 -3.73 -6.33 9.03
C TYR A 120 -5.14 -6.16 8.45
N CYS A 121 -5.94 -7.21 8.48
CA CYS A 121 -7.34 -7.12 8.09
C CYS A 121 -8.19 -8.12 8.85
N ARG A 122 -9.51 -7.92 8.80
CA ARG A 122 -10.48 -8.92 9.22
C ARG A 122 -11.14 -9.52 7.97
N GLY A 123 -10.68 -10.69 7.54
CA GLY A 123 -10.94 -11.20 6.19
C GLY A 123 -11.15 -12.71 6.11
N VAL A 124 -11.58 -13.20 4.95
CA VAL A 124 -11.68 -14.64 4.67
C VAL A 124 -10.30 -15.16 4.26
N LEU A 125 -9.68 -15.99 5.11
CA LEU A 125 -8.29 -16.42 4.96
C LEU A 125 -7.92 -16.91 3.55
N ALA A 126 -8.69 -17.86 3.00
CA ALA A 126 -8.41 -18.46 1.71
C ALA A 126 -8.47 -17.43 0.56
N GLU A 127 -9.50 -16.58 0.56
CA GLU A 127 -9.67 -15.56 -0.47
C GLU A 127 -8.61 -14.45 -0.39
N ILE A 128 -8.19 -14.09 0.83
CA ILE A 128 -7.09 -13.15 1.03
C ILE A 128 -5.77 -13.76 0.54
N GLN A 129 -5.51 -15.04 0.79
CA GLN A 129 -4.34 -15.73 0.26
C GLN A 129 -4.33 -15.72 -1.28
N GLU A 130 -5.46 -16.02 -1.91
CA GLU A 130 -5.59 -15.99 -3.37
C GLU A 130 -5.38 -14.60 -3.96
N LEU A 131 -6.03 -13.57 -3.41
CA LEU A 131 -5.90 -12.21 -3.93
C LEU A 131 -4.49 -11.65 -3.72
N THR A 132 -3.87 -11.93 -2.57
CA THR A 132 -2.52 -11.42 -2.29
C THR A 132 -1.47 -12.04 -3.21
N ALA A 133 -1.65 -13.31 -3.61
CA ALA A 133 -0.78 -13.98 -4.57
C ALA A 133 -0.74 -13.30 -5.96
N LEU A 134 -1.75 -12.49 -6.30
CA LEU A 134 -1.82 -11.74 -7.56
C LEU A 134 -1.01 -10.43 -7.54
N ILE A 135 -0.34 -10.09 -6.43
CA ILE A 135 0.37 -8.82 -6.26
C ILE A 135 1.87 -9.04 -6.49
N PRO A 136 2.42 -8.69 -7.67
CA PRO A 136 3.82 -8.97 -8.00
C PRO A 136 4.82 -7.97 -7.39
N ALA A 137 4.34 -6.77 -7.04
CA ALA A 137 5.19 -5.70 -6.53
C ALA A 137 4.39 -4.65 -5.73
N LEU A 138 5.03 -4.07 -4.72
CA LEU A 138 4.52 -2.98 -3.88
C LEU A 138 5.20 -1.64 -4.21
N GLY A 139 4.51 -0.54 -3.92
CA GLY A 139 5.06 0.80 -4.09
C GLY A 139 5.06 1.33 -5.55
N PRO A 140 5.67 2.50 -5.78
CA PRO A 140 5.69 3.15 -7.09
C PRO A 140 6.82 2.59 -7.99
N LYS A 141 6.75 2.91 -9.29
CA LYS A 141 7.75 2.55 -10.32
C LYS A 141 8.06 1.05 -10.43
N ARG A 142 7.05 0.20 -10.21
CA ARG A 142 7.13 -1.27 -10.38
C ARG A 142 7.69 -1.71 -11.75
N SER A 143 7.40 -0.96 -12.82
CA SER A 143 7.93 -1.22 -14.17
C SER A 143 9.45 -1.01 -14.29
N GLN A 144 10.07 -0.33 -13.33
CA GLN A 144 11.53 -0.13 -13.25
C GLN A 144 12.20 -1.15 -12.31
N GLY A 145 11.45 -2.14 -11.79
CA GLY A 145 11.98 -3.21 -10.96
C GLY A 145 11.94 -2.98 -9.45
N TYR A 146 11.36 -1.87 -8.97
CA TYR A 146 11.23 -1.58 -7.54
C TYR A 146 10.07 -2.34 -6.88
N GLY A 147 10.30 -2.71 -5.61
CA GLY A 147 9.31 -3.29 -4.70
C GLY A 147 8.82 -4.67 -5.10
N LYS A 148 9.63 -5.45 -5.82
CA LYS A 148 9.27 -6.79 -6.30
C LYS A 148 9.05 -7.73 -5.11
N VAL A 149 7.92 -8.43 -5.10
CA VAL A 149 7.55 -9.37 -4.05
C VAL A 149 8.33 -10.67 -4.24
N ALA A 150 8.96 -11.14 -3.16
CA ALA A 150 9.66 -12.42 -3.07
C ALA A 150 8.76 -13.51 -2.47
N GLY A 151 7.95 -13.14 -1.49
CA GLY A 151 7.08 -14.06 -0.76
C GLY A 151 6.01 -13.31 0.01
N ILE A 152 4.93 -14.02 0.31
CA ILE A 152 3.78 -13.50 1.06
C ILE A 152 3.43 -14.52 2.13
N GLN A 153 3.31 -14.05 3.37
CA GLN A 153 2.85 -14.84 4.49
C GLN A 153 1.52 -14.29 4.98
N VAL A 154 0.50 -15.14 5.02
CA VAL A 154 -0.82 -14.80 5.61
C VAL A 154 -1.03 -15.68 6.83
N THR A 155 -1.23 -15.08 7.99
CA THR A 155 -1.42 -15.79 9.27
C THR A 155 -2.64 -15.28 10.01
N GLU A 156 -3.43 -16.20 10.58
CA GLU A 156 -4.47 -15.84 11.55
C GLU A 156 -3.81 -15.39 12.86
N ILE A 157 -4.29 -14.26 13.40
CA ILE A 157 -3.85 -13.69 14.67
C ILE A 157 -5.04 -13.61 15.63
N LYS A 158 -4.77 -13.51 16.93
CA LYS A 158 -5.83 -13.43 17.94
C LYS A 158 -6.48 -12.05 17.98
N GLU A 159 -5.66 -11.00 17.99
CA GLU A 159 -6.09 -9.62 18.17
C GLU A 159 -6.54 -8.99 16.86
N ASP A 160 -7.56 -8.13 16.90
CA ASP A 160 -7.94 -7.31 15.76
C ASP A 160 -7.00 -6.09 15.68
N LYS A 161 -6.23 -6.03 14.59
CA LYS A 161 -5.29 -4.94 14.27
C LYS A 161 -5.67 -4.19 12.99
N SER A 162 -6.89 -4.40 12.52
CA SER A 162 -7.34 -3.95 11.20
C SER A 162 -7.73 -2.47 11.17
N TRP A 163 -8.16 -1.91 12.30
CA TRP A 163 -8.75 -0.57 12.37
C TRP A 163 -8.10 0.31 13.43
N ILE A 164 -8.16 -0.10 14.70
CA ILE A 164 -7.54 0.54 15.86
C ILE A 164 -6.85 -0.54 16.68
N TYR A 165 -5.63 -0.29 17.16
CA TYR A 165 -4.90 -1.19 18.04
C TYR A 165 -4.17 -0.37 19.11
N GLN A 166 -4.33 -0.75 20.38
CA GLN A 166 -3.73 -0.03 21.52
C GLN A 166 -4.06 1.48 21.55
N ASP A 167 -5.31 1.85 21.25
CA ASP A 167 -5.80 3.24 21.16
C ASP A 167 -5.12 4.09 20.05
N GLU A 168 -4.41 3.43 19.13
CA GLU A 168 -3.80 4.05 17.96
C GLU A 168 -4.49 3.61 16.66
N PRO A 169 -4.67 4.54 15.71
CA PRO A 169 -5.32 4.24 14.46
C PRO A 169 -4.34 3.46 13.56
N MET A 170 -4.81 2.37 12.96
CA MET A 170 -4.03 1.54 12.06
C MET A 170 -4.18 1.95 10.58
N ARG A 171 -4.93 3.03 10.32
CA ARG A 171 -5.13 3.69 9.02
C ARG A 171 -5.65 5.11 9.25
N ALA A 172 -5.60 5.96 8.23
CA ALA A 172 -6.33 7.23 8.29
C ALA A 172 -7.83 6.97 8.46
N ILE A 173 -8.40 7.43 9.58
CA ILE A 173 -9.82 7.29 9.90
C ILE A 173 -10.49 8.67 9.76
N PRO A 174 -11.61 8.77 9.03
CA PRO A 174 -12.36 10.03 8.96
C PRO A 174 -12.80 10.52 10.35
N VAL A 175 -12.55 11.80 10.62
CA VAL A 175 -12.80 12.46 11.91
C VAL A 175 -14.19 12.19 12.47
N ARG A 176 -15.22 12.18 11.61
CA ARG A 176 -16.62 11.93 11.99
C ARG A 176 -16.87 10.63 12.76
N TYR A 177 -15.95 9.67 12.71
CA TYR A 177 -16.07 8.40 13.44
C TYR A 177 -15.49 8.47 14.86
N TYR A 178 -14.58 9.41 15.14
CA TYR A 178 -13.86 9.57 16.41
C TYR A 178 -13.49 11.04 16.64
N GLU A 179 -14.50 11.89 16.82
CA GLU A 179 -14.31 13.34 16.96
C GLU A 179 -13.48 13.70 18.21
N ASP A 180 -13.63 12.91 19.27
CA ASP A 180 -12.90 13.02 20.53
C ASP A 180 -11.40 12.73 20.41
N LYS A 181 -10.99 12.01 19.35
CA LYS A 181 -9.60 11.60 19.09
C LYS A 181 -8.88 12.49 18.08
N LEU A 182 -9.52 13.55 17.58
CA LEU A 182 -8.98 14.40 16.50
C LEU A 182 -7.56 14.90 16.79
N GLN A 183 -7.33 15.50 17.96
CA GLN A 183 -6.01 16.04 18.32
C GLN A 183 -4.95 14.94 18.47
N GLN A 184 -5.33 13.76 18.97
CA GLN A 184 -4.42 12.64 19.21
C GLN A 184 -3.99 11.97 17.89
N TRP A 185 -4.91 11.85 16.94
CA TRP A 185 -4.70 11.08 15.71
C TRP A 185 -4.31 11.92 14.49
N TYR A 186 -4.37 13.26 14.57
CA TYR A 186 -4.05 14.16 13.46
C TYR A 186 -2.64 13.95 12.87
N TYR A 187 -1.67 13.53 13.69
CA TYR A 187 -0.27 13.35 13.28
C TYR A 187 0.20 11.88 13.23
N ALA A 188 -0.70 10.90 13.44
CA ALA A 188 -0.32 9.50 13.64
C ALA A 188 0.35 8.82 12.42
N PHE A 189 0.25 9.40 11.21
CA PHE A 189 0.63 8.73 9.96
C PHE A 189 1.85 9.31 9.24
N THR A 190 2.82 9.86 9.95
CA THR A 190 4.05 10.41 9.33
C THR A 190 5.15 9.36 9.10
N SER A 191 5.09 8.19 9.75
CA SER A 191 5.96 7.05 9.43
C SER A 191 5.38 5.75 9.98
N PRO A 192 4.87 4.82 9.15
CA PRO A 192 4.20 3.62 9.64
C PRO A 192 5.24 2.56 10.01
N VAL A 193 5.90 2.74 11.16
CA VAL A 193 6.56 1.65 11.88
C VAL A 193 5.45 0.87 12.60
N PRO A 194 5.40 -0.47 12.49
CA PRO A 194 4.41 -1.27 13.23
C PRO A 194 4.46 -0.92 14.73
N PRO A 195 3.33 -0.76 15.44
CA PRO A 195 3.34 -0.39 16.87
C PRO A 195 4.21 -1.31 17.74
N VAL A 196 4.31 -2.60 17.37
CA VAL A 196 5.11 -3.62 18.05
C VAL A 196 6.63 -3.37 17.96
N MET A 197 7.08 -2.53 17.02
CA MET A 197 8.51 -2.27 16.76
C MET A 197 8.95 -0.85 17.15
N ARG A 198 8.12 -0.09 17.88
CA ARG A 198 8.59 1.19 18.43
C ARG A 198 9.60 0.91 19.56
N PRO A 199 10.80 1.50 19.54
CA PRO A 199 11.65 1.49 20.73
C PRO A 199 10.88 2.15 21.89
N SER A 200 10.78 1.43 23.01
CA SER A 200 10.28 1.92 24.30
C SER A 200 11.02 3.14 24.78
#